data_AF-A0A6C0AS46-F1
#
_entry.id   AF-A0A6C0AS46-F1
#
_cell.length_a   1.000
_cell.length_b   1.000
_cell.length_c   1.000
_cell.angle_alpha   90.00
_cell.angle_beta   90.00
_cell.angle_gamma   90.00
#
_symmetry.space_group_name_H-M   'P 1'
#
loop_
_entity.id
_entity.type
_entity.pdbx_description
1 polymer ?
#
loop_
_entity_poly.entity_id
_entity_poly.type
_entity_poly.pdbx_seq_one_letter_code
_entity_poly.pdbx_strand_id
1 'polypeptide(L)'
;METFYFVVLSIATVILILILTYIGIRMVYFKQKVAYPPVSASCPDAWSIAASDPSACMIPAFKSSNTGTPNTLYDKDGKLLVNTTTTPGFSSRSNTINFSDSMWGRGGLSSQCAQKLWATQNGITWDGISNYNKC
;
A
#
# COMPACT_ATOMS: atom_id res chain seq x y z
N MET A 1 39.05 46.89 23.34
CA MET A 1 38.24 45.88 24.05
C MET A 1 36.86 45.79 23.41
N GLU A 2 36.10 46.88 23.34
CA GLU A 2 34.79 46.96 22.65
C GLU A 2 34.76 46.40 21.21
N THR A 3 35.76 46.74 20.39
CA THR A 3 35.85 46.31 18.98
C THR A 3 36.03 44.80 18.83
N PHE A 4 36.74 44.15 19.76
CA PHE A 4 36.93 42.70 19.75
C PHE A 4 35.62 41.98 20.04
N TYR A 5 34.86 42.43 21.05
CA TYR A 5 33.57 41.84 21.41
C TYR A 5 32.53 41.98 20.29
N PHE A 6 32.45 43.14 19.64
CA PHE A 6 31.55 43.35 18.50
C PHE A 6 31.87 42.45 17.30
N VAL A 7 33.15 42.23 16.99
CA VAL A 7 33.57 41.34 15.91
C VAL A 7 33.19 39.89 16.24
N VAL A 8 33.44 39.43 17.46
CA VAL A 8 33.08 38.07 17.88
C VAL A 8 31.57 37.86 17.87
N LEU A 9 30.80 38.81 18.42
CA LEU A 9 29.33 38.72 18.46
C LEU A 9 28.70 38.75 17.06
N SER A 10 29.22 39.58 16.15
CA SER A 10 28.71 39.63 14.79
C SER A 10 28.96 38.33 14.03
N ILE A 11 30.17 37.77 14.13
CA ILE A 11 30.51 36.48 13.51
C ILE A 11 29.66 35.34 14.09
N ALA A 12 29.52 35.27 15.42
CA ALA A 12 28.70 34.24 16.08
C ALA A 12 27.24 34.29 15.62
N THR A 13 26.67 35.49 15.47
CA THR A 13 25.28 35.68 15.01
C THR A 13 25.11 35.24 13.56
N VAL A 14 26.05 35.57 12.67
CA VAL A 14 26.00 35.13 11.26
C VAL A 14 26.09 33.61 11.16
N ILE A 15 27.00 32.98 11.90
CA ILE A 15 27.13 31.51 11.93
C ILE A 15 25.84 30.85 12.44
N LEU A 16 25.23 31.40 13.50
CA LEU A 16 23.98 30.90 14.04
C LEU A 16 22.85 30.91 12.98
N ILE A 17 22.72 32.00 12.23
CA ILE A 17 21.72 32.13 11.14
C ILE A 17 21.97 31.07 10.06
N LEU A 18 23.23 30.84 9.68
CA LEU A 18 23.60 29.82 8.68
C LEU A 18 23.26 28.39 9.13
N ILE A 19 23.48 28.06 10.40
CA ILE A 19 23.14 26.73 10.95
C ILE A 19 21.62 26.54 10.98
N LEU A 20 20.86 27.54 11.46
CA LEU A 20 19.40 27.44 11.56
C LEU A 20 18.73 27.35 10.18
N THR A 21 19.21 28.12 9.21
CA THR A 21 18.74 28.04 7.82
C THR A 21 19.03 26.67 7.20
N TYR A 22 20.22 26.11 7.42
CA TYR A 22 20.57 24.75 6.97
C TYR A 22 19.63 23.69 7.57
N ILE A 23 19.38 23.72 8.89
CA ILE A 23 18.47 22.79 9.57
C ILE A 23 17.04 22.95 9.04
N GLY A 24 16.57 24.20 8.88
CA GLY A 24 15.23 24.50 8.36
C GLY A 24 15.02 23.94 6.96
N ILE A 25 16.01 24.12 6.06
CA ILE A 25 16.00 23.52 4.72
C ILE A 25 15.92 22.00 4.85
N ARG A 26 16.80 21.37 5.62
CA ARG A 26 16.83 19.91 5.77
C ARG A 26 15.50 19.36 6.28
N MET A 27 14.84 20.02 7.21
CA MET A 27 13.54 19.60 7.75
C MET A 27 12.43 19.64 6.69
N VAL A 28 12.40 20.67 5.84
CA VAL A 28 11.41 20.78 4.75
C VAL A 28 11.64 19.71 3.67
N TYR A 29 12.89 19.39 3.37
CA TYR A 29 13.24 18.41 2.34
C TYR A 29 13.27 16.96 2.84
N PHE A 30 13.26 16.71 4.15
CA PHE A 30 13.23 15.35 4.72
C PHE A 30 11.82 14.74 4.67
N LYS A 31 11.33 14.47 3.46
CA LYS A 31 10.15 13.63 3.25
C LYS A 31 10.57 12.17 3.21
N GLN A 32 10.70 11.54 4.39
CA GLN A 32 10.76 10.09 4.46
C GLN A 32 9.45 9.55 3.87
N LYS A 33 9.52 8.98 2.65
CA LYS A 33 8.41 8.19 2.09
C LYS A 33 8.38 6.85 2.84
N VAL A 34 8.00 6.90 4.10
CA VAL A 34 7.73 5.70 4.88
C VAL A 34 6.53 5.03 4.25
N ALA A 35 6.61 3.71 4.13
CA ALA A 35 5.51 2.91 3.63
C ALA A 35 4.32 3.09 4.59
N TYR A 36 3.18 3.50 4.05
CA TYR A 36 1.95 3.67 4.81
C TYR A 36 0.80 2.93 4.11
N PRO A 37 -0.05 2.21 4.88
CA PRO A 37 0.13 1.91 6.31
C PRO A 37 1.25 0.88 6.55
N PRO A 38 1.79 0.78 7.78
CA PRO A 38 2.92 -0.10 8.10
C PRO A 38 2.53 -1.59 8.14
N VAL A 39 1.24 -1.87 8.30
CA VAL A 39 0.66 -3.22 8.30
C VAL A 39 -0.51 -3.25 7.33
N SER A 40 -0.69 -4.39 6.69
CA SER A 40 -1.78 -4.65 5.76
C SER A 40 -2.57 -5.86 6.21
N ALA A 41 -3.88 -5.84 6.03
CA ALA A 41 -4.71 -7.01 6.27
C ALA A 41 -4.34 -8.15 5.30
N SER A 42 -4.47 -9.40 5.71
CA SER A 42 -4.16 -10.56 4.86
C SER A 42 -5.20 -10.79 3.76
N CYS A 43 -6.44 -10.35 4.00
CA CYS A 43 -7.56 -10.45 3.07
C CYS A 43 -8.20 -9.07 2.85
N PRO A 44 -8.90 -8.87 1.71
CA PRO A 44 -9.72 -7.69 1.50
C PRO A 44 -10.80 -7.51 2.57
N ASP A 45 -11.29 -6.28 2.71
CA ASP A 45 -12.23 -5.96 3.77
C ASP A 45 -13.55 -6.74 3.59
N ALA A 46 -14.13 -7.24 4.69
CA ALA A 46 -15.31 -8.12 4.67
C ALA A 46 -15.13 -9.50 4.00
N TRP A 47 -13.92 -9.86 3.55
CA TRP A 47 -13.62 -11.21 3.10
C TRP A 47 -13.21 -12.09 4.29
N SER A 48 -13.54 -13.38 4.22
CA SER A 48 -13.18 -14.34 5.28
C SER A 48 -11.96 -15.17 4.88
N ILE A 49 -11.19 -15.61 5.88
CA ILE A 49 -10.07 -16.52 5.68
C ILE A 49 -10.65 -17.93 5.45
N ALA A 50 -10.09 -18.67 4.50
CA ALA A 50 -10.50 -20.03 4.19
C ALA A 50 -10.18 -20.98 5.35
N ALA A 51 -11.14 -21.80 5.76
CA ALA A 51 -10.94 -22.79 6.83
C ALA A 51 -9.85 -23.83 6.49
N SER A 52 -9.62 -24.09 5.21
CA SER A 52 -8.63 -25.04 4.71
C SER A 52 -7.21 -24.46 4.61
N ASP A 53 -7.07 -23.14 4.47
CA ASP A 53 -5.78 -22.46 4.27
C ASP A 53 -5.83 -21.04 4.86
N PRO A 54 -5.09 -20.77 5.95
CA PRO A 54 -5.02 -19.44 6.57
C PRO A 54 -4.51 -18.33 5.65
N SER A 55 -3.81 -18.67 4.57
CA SER A 55 -3.30 -17.71 3.58
C SER A 55 -4.27 -17.45 2.42
N ALA A 56 -5.36 -18.21 2.34
CA ALA A 56 -6.37 -18.07 1.29
C ALA A 56 -7.60 -17.32 1.81
N CYS A 57 -8.12 -16.41 1.00
CA CYS A 57 -9.32 -15.64 1.30
C CYS A 57 -10.48 -16.18 0.48
N MET A 58 -11.64 -16.41 1.11
CA MET A 58 -12.87 -16.80 0.44
C MET A 58 -13.44 -15.62 -0.34
N ILE A 59 -13.81 -15.85 -1.60
CA ILE A 59 -14.46 -14.83 -2.41
C ILE A 59 -15.92 -14.68 -1.94
N PRO A 60 -16.36 -13.49 -1.52
CA PRO A 60 -17.73 -13.26 -1.09
C PRO A 60 -18.74 -13.47 -2.22
N ALA A 61 -19.97 -13.88 -1.89
CA ALA A 61 -21.01 -14.13 -2.88
C ALA A 61 -21.35 -12.87 -3.71
N PHE A 62 -21.84 -13.06 -4.94
CA PHE A 62 -22.21 -11.96 -5.84
C PHE A 62 -23.12 -10.91 -5.17
N LYS A 63 -22.80 -9.62 -5.37
CA LYS A 63 -23.50 -8.45 -4.77
C LYS A 63 -23.44 -8.37 -3.23
N SER A 64 -22.57 -9.13 -2.58
CA SER A 64 -22.26 -8.92 -1.16
C SER A 64 -21.31 -7.73 -0.97
N SER A 65 -20.97 -7.42 0.29
CA SER A 65 -20.06 -6.35 0.63
C SER A 65 -18.69 -6.56 -0.03
N ASN A 66 -18.14 -5.49 -0.59
CA ASN A 66 -16.78 -5.48 -1.15
C ASN A 66 -16.54 -6.55 -2.23
N THR A 67 -17.50 -6.75 -3.13
CA THR A 67 -17.35 -7.59 -4.34
C THR A 67 -16.93 -6.80 -5.59
N GLY A 68 -16.54 -5.54 -5.40
CA GLY A 68 -16.02 -4.74 -6.49
C GLY A 68 -17.08 -4.07 -7.35
N THR A 69 -16.62 -3.51 -8.48
CA THR A 69 -17.50 -2.93 -9.50
C THR A 69 -18.06 -4.02 -10.42
N PRO A 70 -19.24 -3.81 -11.04
CA PRO A 70 -19.79 -4.77 -11.99
C PRO A 70 -18.80 -5.08 -13.12
N ASN A 71 -18.74 -6.34 -13.57
CA ASN A 71 -17.89 -6.81 -14.66
C ASN A 71 -16.37 -6.82 -14.35
N THR A 72 -16.00 -6.95 -13.07
CA THR A 72 -14.60 -7.13 -12.64
C THR A 72 -14.39 -8.50 -12.00
N LEU A 73 -14.88 -8.71 -10.78
CA LEU A 73 -14.91 -10.01 -10.10
C LEU A 73 -16.06 -10.89 -10.60
N TYR A 74 -17.21 -10.29 -10.85
CA TYR A 74 -18.42 -10.96 -11.30
C TYR A 74 -18.99 -10.29 -12.55
N ASP A 75 -19.52 -11.11 -13.46
CA ASP A 75 -20.37 -10.65 -14.56
C ASP A 75 -21.76 -10.19 -14.03
N LYS A 76 -22.56 -9.58 -14.89
CA LYS A 76 -23.95 -9.16 -14.63
C LYS A 76 -24.82 -10.32 -14.13
N ASP A 77 -24.52 -11.54 -14.57
CA ASP A 77 -25.22 -12.77 -14.20
C ASP A 77 -24.66 -13.44 -12.93
N GLY A 78 -23.67 -12.83 -12.27
CA GLY A 78 -23.06 -13.37 -11.04
C GLY A 78 -22.05 -14.49 -11.29
N LYS A 79 -21.61 -14.69 -12.54
CA LYS A 79 -20.51 -15.60 -12.87
C LYS A 79 -19.17 -14.97 -12.49
N LEU A 80 -18.33 -15.73 -11.79
CA LEU A 80 -16.99 -15.29 -11.42
C LEU A 80 -16.09 -15.14 -12.67
N LEU A 81 -15.45 -13.99 -12.81
CA LEU A 81 -14.58 -13.61 -13.94
C LEU A 81 -13.09 -13.79 -13.64
N VAL A 82 -12.71 -13.90 -12.36
CA VAL A 82 -11.31 -14.16 -11.97
C VAL A 82 -10.90 -15.58 -12.33
N ASN A 83 -9.63 -15.72 -12.71
CA ASN A 83 -9.02 -17.00 -13.06
C ASN A 83 -7.52 -16.95 -12.71
N THR A 84 -6.81 -18.06 -12.93
CA THR A 84 -5.39 -18.19 -12.57
C THR A 84 -4.44 -17.34 -13.41
N THR A 85 -4.88 -16.78 -14.54
CA THR A 85 -4.06 -15.88 -15.37
C THR A 85 -4.24 -14.42 -14.99
N THR A 86 -5.45 -14.03 -14.57
CA THR A 86 -5.76 -12.65 -14.15
C THR A 86 -5.52 -12.40 -12.66
N THR A 87 -5.63 -13.45 -11.84
CA THR A 87 -5.56 -13.36 -10.38
C THR A 87 -4.64 -14.46 -9.84
N PRO A 88 -3.40 -14.10 -9.45
CA PRO A 88 -2.47 -15.04 -8.84
C PRO A 88 -3.06 -15.68 -7.57
N GLY A 89 -2.78 -16.97 -7.35
CA GLY A 89 -3.27 -17.71 -6.18
C GLY A 89 -4.77 -18.06 -6.21
N PHE A 90 -5.48 -17.82 -7.31
CA PHE A 90 -6.88 -18.22 -7.45
C PHE A 90 -7.05 -19.75 -7.53
N SER A 91 -8.00 -20.29 -6.77
CA SER A 91 -8.41 -21.70 -6.79
C SER A 91 -9.88 -21.83 -7.15
N SER A 92 -10.16 -22.43 -8.31
CA SER A 92 -11.53 -22.69 -8.79
C SER A 92 -12.27 -23.77 -8.01
N ARG A 93 -11.55 -24.63 -7.28
CA ARG A 93 -12.15 -25.71 -6.48
C ARG A 93 -12.76 -25.20 -5.18
N SER A 94 -12.11 -24.21 -4.58
CA SER A 94 -12.48 -23.65 -3.28
C SER A 94 -13.09 -22.25 -3.38
N ASN A 95 -13.09 -21.63 -4.56
CA ASN A 95 -13.45 -20.22 -4.76
C ASN A 95 -12.68 -19.30 -3.78
N THR A 96 -11.38 -19.53 -3.67
CA THR A 96 -10.47 -18.78 -2.80
C THR A 96 -9.35 -18.14 -3.60
N ILE A 97 -8.77 -17.07 -3.06
CA ILE A 97 -7.56 -16.44 -3.59
C ILE A 97 -6.50 -16.45 -2.50
N ASN A 98 -5.34 -17.05 -2.78
CA ASN A 98 -4.18 -16.96 -1.91
C ASN A 98 -3.36 -15.71 -2.28
N PHE A 99 -3.49 -14.65 -1.48
CA PHE A 99 -2.76 -13.40 -1.70
C PHE A 99 -1.28 -13.48 -1.30
N SER A 100 -0.87 -14.53 -0.57
CA SER A 100 0.53 -14.82 -0.25
C SER A 100 1.25 -15.60 -1.35
N ASP A 101 0.59 -15.87 -2.49
CA ASP A 101 1.19 -16.57 -3.62
C ASP A 101 2.39 -15.79 -4.19
N SER A 102 3.51 -16.50 -4.40
CA SER A 102 4.75 -15.94 -4.95
C SER A 102 4.58 -15.23 -6.30
N MET A 103 3.54 -15.57 -7.06
CA MET A 103 3.23 -14.99 -8.36
C MET A 103 2.83 -13.52 -8.28
N TRP A 104 2.33 -13.02 -7.12
CA TRP A 104 2.05 -11.59 -6.93
C TRP A 104 3.30 -10.69 -7.07
N GLY A 105 4.50 -11.24 -6.83
CA GLY A 105 5.77 -10.48 -6.94
C GLY A 105 6.52 -10.66 -8.26
N ARG A 106 6.02 -11.46 -9.21
CA ARG A 106 6.79 -11.82 -10.42
C ARG A 106 6.66 -10.83 -11.58
N GLY A 107 5.76 -9.87 -11.50
CA GLY A 107 5.49 -8.89 -12.57
C GLY A 107 6.40 -7.65 -12.56
N GLY A 108 7.53 -7.67 -11.84
CA GLY A 108 8.40 -6.49 -11.66
C GLY A 108 7.87 -5.47 -10.64
N LEU A 109 6.73 -5.76 -10.01
CA LEU A 109 6.17 -5.03 -8.87
C LEU A 109 6.39 -5.83 -7.59
N SER A 110 6.42 -5.15 -6.44
CA SER A 110 6.29 -5.84 -5.15
C SER A 110 4.91 -6.50 -5.06
N SER A 111 4.80 -7.57 -4.26
CA SER A 111 3.52 -8.27 -4.05
C SER A 111 2.41 -7.32 -3.63
N GLN A 112 2.68 -6.42 -2.68
CA GLN A 112 1.73 -5.41 -2.20
C GLN A 112 1.27 -4.45 -3.30
N CYS A 113 2.16 -4.09 -4.23
CA CYS A 113 1.81 -3.20 -5.34
C CYS A 113 0.98 -3.88 -6.42
N ALA A 114 1.29 -5.13 -6.73
CA ALA A 114 0.44 -5.93 -7.61
C ALA A 114 -0.94 -6.17 -7.00
N GLN A 115 -1.00 -6.47 -5.71
CA GLN A 115 -2.25 -6.62 -4.95
C GLN A 115 -3.06 -5.30 -4.93
N LYS A 116 -2.40 -4.15 -4.71
CA LYS A 116 -3.04 -2.82 -4.78
C LYS A 116 -3.62 -2.55 -6.16
N LEU A 117 -2.86 -2.84 -7.21
CA LEU A 117 -3.32 -2.64 -8.58
C LEU A 117 -4.53 -3.52 -8.88
N TRP A 118 -4.47 -4.79 -8.51
CA TRP A 118 -5.59 -5.71 -8.66
C TRP A 118 -6.82 -5.27 -7.87
N ALA A 119 -6.66 -4.86 -6.60
CA ALA A 119 -7.75 -4.38 -5.78
C ALA A 119 -8.40 -3.15 -6.40
N THR A 120 -7.59 -2.19 -6.86
CA THR A 120 -8.06 -0.96 -7.52
C THR A 120 -8.79 -1.28 -8.82
N GLN A 121 -8.25 -2.17 -9.66
CA GLN A 121 -8.86 -2.59 -10.92
C GLN A 121 -10.20 -3.30 -10.71
N ASN A 122 -10.32 -4.07 -9.64
CA ASN A 122 -11.55 -4.77 -9.30
C ASN A 122 -12.50 -3.93 -8.42
N GLY A 123 -12.15 -2.70 -8.05
CA GLY A 123 -12.97 -1.86 -7.16
C GLY A 123 -13.09 -2.42 -5.74
N ILE A 124 -12.08 -3.14 -5.28
CA ILE A 124 -12.02 -3.80 -3.97
C ILE A 124 -11.30 -2.91 -2.97
N THR A 125 -11.93 -2.78 -1.80
CA THR A 125 -11.35 -2.11 -0.62
C THR A 125 -10.55 -3.14 0.17
N TRP A 126 -9.31 -2.80 0.51
CA TRP A 126 -8.44 -3.70 1.22
C TRP A 126 -7.53 -2.89 2.13
N ASP A 127 -7.81 -2.95 3.43
CA ASP A 127 -7.06 -2.17 4.41
C ASP A 127 -5.56 -2.51 4.38
N GLY A 128 -4.78 -1.45 4.19
CA GLY A 128 -3.34 -1.47 4.02
C GLY A 128 -2.78 -1.93 2.70
N ILE A 129 -3.61 -2.29 1.73
CA ILE A 129 -3.19 -2.55 0.36
C ILE A 129 -3.73 -1.50 -0.60
N SER A 130 -5.03 -1.22 -0.61
CA SER A 130 -5.64 -0.27 -1.56
C SER A 130 -5.12 1.17 -1.35
N ASN A 131 -4.78 1.53 -0.12
CA ASN A 131 -4.21 2.83 0.27
C ASN A 131 -2.67 2.83 0.36
N TYR A 132 -2.01 1.74 0.00
CA TYR A 132 -0.55 1.60 0.13
C TYR A 132 0.20 2.64 -0.73
N ASN A 133 1.10 3.41 -0.12
CA ASN A 133 1.72 4.57 -0.77
C ASN A 133 3.13 4.33 -1.35
N LYS A 134 3.67 3.12 -1.25
CA LYS A 134 5.07 2.79 -1.62
C LYS A 134 5.13 1.74 -2.73
N CYS A 135 4.41 2.09 -3.79
CA CYS A 135 4.60 1.63 -5.16
C CYS A 135 5.26 2.78 -5.94
#